data_AF-A0A7C5ZK11-F1
#
_entry.id   AF-A0A7C5ZK11-F1
#
_cell.length_a   1.000
_cell.length_b   1.000
_cell.length_c   1.000
_cell.angle_alpha   90.00
_cell.angle_beta   90.00
_cell.angle_gamma   90.00
#
_symmetry.space_group_name_H-M   'P 1'
#
loop_
_entity.id
_entity.type
_entity.pdbx_description
1 polymer ?
#
loop_
_entity_poly.entity_id
_entity_poly.type
_entity_poly.pdbx_seq_one_letter_code
_entity_poly.pdbx_strand_id
1 'polypeptide(L)'
;MTKVPAKTLFVSYFTPSYREQAKRLTKSLDRLNLEHHVEAMEANDAMTWPDWCRRRSAFIGKCLADYAPDAVCWLDADCEVLRRPDVLMDLPTMRYDVAVWPRPSGVVGGVLWAAQSSAWFWSIVDGMTDRDEDARVNAALRYVREKKIPLRVYPLEPSYQYIPWLRRLEGPMPLKDVVILHYADETRRQAEKAKMGRRGRR
;
A
#
# COMPACT_ATOMS: atom_id res chain seq x y z
N MET A 1 -32.27 9.89 -6.95
CA MET A 1 -31.20 9.18 -7.68
C MET A 1 -30.34 8.48 -6.64
N THR A 2 -30.41 7.15 -6.55
CA THR A 2 -29.50 6.34 -5.73
C THR A 2 -28.13 6.38 -6.41
N LYS A 3 -27.14 7.04 -5.79
CA LYS A 3 -25.74 7.01 -6.23
C LYS A 3 -25.30 5.54 -6.26
N VAL A 4 -24.90 5.04 -7.42
CA VAL A 4 -24.17 3.77 -7.50
C VAL A 4 -22.89 3.96 -6.67
N PRO A 5 -22.60 3.10 -5.69
CA PRO A 5 -21.36 3.19 -4.94
C PRO A 5 -20.22 3.01 -5.92
N ALA A 6 -19.32 3.99 -5.96
CA ALA A 6 -18.22 3.95 -6.90
C ALA A 6 -17.22 2.85 -6.51
N LYS A 7 -16.61 2.26 -7.54
CA LYS A 7 -15.94 0.97 -7.52
C LYS A 7 -14.46 1.14 -7.16
N THR A 8 -14.09 0.93 -5.89
CA THR A 8 -12.69 0.82 -5.46
C THR A 8 -12.20 -0.61 -5.61
N LEU A 9 -11.11 -0.80 -6.36
CA LEU A 9 -10.38 -2.07 -6.46
C LEU A 9 -9.16 -2.05 -5.54
N PHE A 10 -9.08 -2.96 -4.58
CA PHE A 10 -7.89 -3.15 -3.75
C PHE A 10 -6.88 -4.00 -4.50
N VAL A 11 -5.65 -3.50 -4.68
CA VAL A 11 -4.64 -4.21 -5.47
C VAL A 11 -3.35 -4.39 -4.71
N SER A 12 -2.68 -5.50 -5.00
CA SER A 12 -1.34 -5.79 -4.50
C SER A 12 -0.64 -6.76 -5.42
N TYR A 13 0.68 -6.86 -5.30
CA TYR A 13 1.42 -8.01 -5.80
C TYR A 13 2.44 -8.47 -4.78
N PHE A 14 2.87 -9.71 -4.93
CA PHE A 14 3.80 -10.33 -3.99
C PHE A 14 4.80 -11.22 -4.71
N THR A 15 6.03 -11.26 -4.20
CA THR A 15 7.01 -12.28 -4.60
C THR A 15 6.78 -13.56 -3.79
N PRO A 16 7.31 -14.73 -4.21
CA PRO A 16 7.02 -16.01 -3.54
C PRO A 16 7.33 -16.04 -2.03
N SER A 17 8.27 -15.22 -1.54
CA SER A 17 8.58 -15.11 -0.10
C SER A 17 7.48 -14.43 0.73
N TYR A 18 6.54 -13.72 0.08
CA TYR A 18 5.40 -13.04 0.70
C TYR A 18 4.08 -13.82 0.53
N ARG A 19 4.14 -15.08 0.09
CA ARG A 19 2.92 -15.85 -0.24
C ARG A 19 1.95 -16.00 0.93
N GLU A 20 2.44 -16.27 2.13
CA GLU A 20 1.56 -16.45 3.29
C GLU A 20 0.93 -15.14 3.74
N GLN A 21 1.68 -14.04 3.62
CA GLN A 21 1.21 -12.69 3.85
C GLN A 21 0.12 -12.30 2.85
N ALA A 22 0.36 -12.53 1.55
CA ALA A 22 -0.61 -12.26 0.51
C ALA A 22 -1.90 -13.09 0.68
N LYS A 23 -1.80 -14.35 1.14
CA LYS A 23 -2.97 -15.15 1.52
C LYS A 23 -3.76 -14.52 2.67
N ARG A 24 -3.07 -13.99 3.68
CA ARG A 24 -3.70 -13.28 4.82
C ARG A 24 -4.43 -12.02 4.33
N LEU A 25 -3.77 -11.21 3.50
CA LEU A 25 -4.38 -10.05 2.85
C LEU A 25 -5.65 -10.44 2.08
N THR A 26 -5.53 -11.39 1.15
CA THR A 26 -6.64 -11.87 0.30
C THR A 26 -7.82 -12.35 1.15
N LYS A 27 -7.57 -13.23 2.14
CA LYS A 27 -8.60 -13.74 3.05
C LYS A 27 -9.30 -12.62 3.83
N SER A 28 -8.58 -11.57 4.20
CA SER A 28 -9.13 -10.43 4.93
C SER A 28 -10.01 -9.54 4.05
N LEU A 29 -9.64 -9.37 2.77
CA LEU A 29 -10.42 -8.66 1.75
C LEU A 29 -11.70 -9.44 1.41
N ASP A 30 -11.60 -10.75 1.20
CA ASP A 30 -12.73 -11.67 1.00
C ASP A 30 -13.74 -11.58 2.14
N ARG A 31 -13.26 -11.71 3.39
CA ARG A 31 -14.08 -11.65 4.60
C ARG A 31 -14.87 -10.34 4.72
N LEU A 32 -14.33 -9.24 4.19
CA LEU A 32 -14.95 -7.91 4.25
C LEU A 32 -15.76 -7.56 2.98
N ASN A 33 -15.84 -8.49 2.02
CA ASN A 33 -16.47 -8.30 0.73
C ASN A 33 -15.91 -7.06 0.00
N LEU A 34 -14.58 -7.00 -0.10
CA LEU A 34 -13.85 -5.93 -0.78
C LEU A 34 -13.36 -6.46 -2.13
N GLU A 35 -13.67 -5.76 -3.22
CA GLU A 35 -13.23 -6.14 -4.56
C GLU A 35 -11.71 -5.97 -4.67
N HIS A 36 -11.00 -7.00 -5.12
CA HIS A 36 -9.55 -6.98 -5.10
C HIS A 36 -8.87 -7.80 -6.21
N HIS A 37 -7.61 -7.44 -6.48
CA HIS A 37 -6.68 -8.19 -7.34
C HIS A 37 -5.31 -8.28 -6.68
N VAL A 38 -4.93 -9.49 -6.24
CA VAL A 38 -3.62 -9.75 -5.60
C VAL A 38 -2.85 -10.75 -6.45
N GLU A 39 -1.78 -10.28 -7.09
CA GLU A 39 -1.05 -11.06 -8.11
C GLU A 39 0.29 -11.61 -7.60
N ALA A 40 0.56 -12.89 -7.87
CA ALA A 40 1.88 -13.46 -7.65
C ALA A 40 2.82 -13.00 -8.77
N MET A 41 3.95 -12.41 -8.39
CA MET A 41 5.03 -12.09 -9.31
C MET A 41 6.05 -13.22 -9.35
N GLU A 42 6.52 -13.54 -10.55
CA GLU A 42 7.62 -14.48 -10.73
C GLU A 42 8.87 -13.99 -10.00
N ALA A 43 9.54 -14.89 -9.28
CA ALA A 43 10.76 -14.55 -8.58
C ALA A 43 11.83 -14.15 -9.60
N ASN A 44 12.47 -13.01 -9.36
CA ASN A 44 13.66 -12.60 -10.08
C ASN A 44 14.73 -12.27 -9.04
N ASP A 45 15.68 -13.19 -8.87
CA ASP A 45 16.76 -13.08 -7.89
C ASP A 45 17.71 -11.90 -8.18
N ALA A 46 17.67 -11.33 -9.38
CA ALA A 46 18.42 -10.11 -9.72
C ALA A 46 17.72 -8.82 -9.26
N MET A 47 16.43 -8.87 -8.91
CA MET A 47 15.66 -7.70 -8.49
C MET A 47 15.79 -7.44 -6.99
N THR A 48 16.14 -6.21 -6.65
CA THR A 48 16.15 -5.73 -5.27
C THR A 48 14.75 -5.31 -4.83
N TRP A 49 14.54 -5.13 -3.52
CA TRP A 49 13.27 -4.61 -3.00
C TRP A 49 12.88 -3.25 -3.62
N PRO A 50 13.79 -2.25 -3.75
CA PRO A 50 13.48 -1.02 -4.48
C PRO A 50 13.04 -1.25 -5.93
N ASP A 51 13.64 -2.22 -6.63
CA ASP A 51 13.26 -2.54 -8.01
C ASP A 51 11.83 -3.10 -8.06
N TRP A 52 11.46 -3.93 -7.10
CA TRP A 52 10.08 -4.38 -6.94
C TRP A 52 9.14 -3.23 -6.67
N CYS A 53 9.46 -2.32 -5.73
CA CYS A 53 8.59 -1.17 -5.45
C CYS A 53 8.35 -0.29 -6.67
N ARG A 54 9.34 -0.11 -7.56
CA ARG A 54 9.19 0.70 -8.79
C ARG A 54 8.26 0.11 -9.84
N ARG A 55 7.81 -1.14 -9.68
CA ARG A 55 6.81 -1.75 -10.57
C ARG A 55 5.37 -1.39 -10.19
N ARG A 56 5.17 -0.71 -9.06
CA ARG A 56 3.84 -0.42 -8.49
C ARG A 56 2.98 0.41 -9.45
N SER A 57 3.51 1.50 -9.99
CA SER A 57 2.80 2.34 -10.96
C SER A 57 2.38 1.57 -12.21
N ALA A 58 3.27 0.76 -12.78
CA ALA A 58 2.98 -0.07 -13.94
C ALA A 58 1.88 -1.11 -13.65
N PHE A 59 1.94 -1.77 -12.49
CA PHE A 59 0.93 -2.72 -12.04
C PHE A 59 -0.43 -2.04 -11.82
N ILE A 60 -0.46 -0.89 -11.14
CA ILE A 60 -1.68 -0.10 -10.93
C ILE A 60 -2.26 0.33 -12.28
N GLY A 61 -1.44 0.77 -13.22
CA GLY A 61 -1.86 1.12 -14.58
C GLY A 61 -2.51 -0.07 -15.31
N LYS A 62 -1.92 -1.27 -15.20
CA LYS A 62 -2.52 -2.51 -15.71
C LYS A 62 -3.89 -2.79 -15.06
N CYS A 63 -4.00 -2.69 -13.74
CA CYS A 63 -5.27 -2.93 -13.04
C CYS A 63 -6.36 -1.92 -13.43
N LEU A 64 -5.99 -0.64 -13.63
CA LEU A 64 -6.91 0.38 -14.12
C LEU A 64 -7.44 0.05 -15.52
N ALA A 65 -6.57 -0.47 -16.40
CA ALA A 65 -6.96 -0.86 -17.75
C ALA A 65 -7.81 -2.14 -17.78
N ASP A 66 -7.44 -3.16 -17.02
CA ASP A 66 -8.06 -4.49 -17.07
C ASP A 66 -9.44 -4.53 -16.37
N TYR A 67 -9.59 -3.80 -15.26
CA TYR A 67 -10.78 -3.88 -14.40
C TYR A 67 -11.70 -2.65 -14.46
N ALA A 68 -11.23 -1.57 -15.09
CA ALA A 68 -11.88 -0.26 -15.18
C ALA A 68 -12.56 0.19 -13.86
N PRO A 69 -11.86 0.16 -12.70
CA PRO A 69 -12.44 0.66 -11.46
C PRO A 69 -12.43 2.19 -11.45
N ASP A 70 -13.29 2.78 -10.62
CA ASP A 70 -13.27 4.23 -10.37
C ASP A 70 -12.02 4.65 -9.60
N ALA A 71 -11.51 3.75 -8.75
CA ALA A 71 -10.26 3.95 -8.03
C ALA A 71 -9.52 2.65 -7.70
N VAL A 72 -8.22 2.79 -7.43
CA VAL A 72 -7.35 1.71 -6.99
C VAL A 72 -6.77 2.04 -5.61
N CYS A 73 -6.92 1.11 -4.69
CA CYS A 73 -6.26 1.17 -3.39
C CYS A 73 -5.08 0.21 -3.38
N TRP A 74 -3.84 0.72 -3.34
CA TRP A 74 -2.68 -0.13 -3.10
C TRP A 74 -2.64 -0.55 -1.64
N LEU A 75 -2.41 -1.84 -1.40
CA LEU A 75 -2.05 -2.38 -0.10
C LEU A 75 -0.75 -3.19 -0.24
N ASP A 76 0.17 -3.04 0.69
CA ASP A 76 1.36 -3.90 0.72
C ASP A 76 0.94 -5.36 0.96
N ALA A 77 1.67 -6.29 0.34
CA ALA A 77 1.37 -7.72 0.44
C ALA A 77 1.41 -8.27 1.87
N ASP A 78 2.05 -7.55 2.80
CA ASP A 78 2.13 -7.86 4.22
C ASP A 78 1.12 -7.09 5.10
N CYS A 79 0.04 -6.62 4.49
CA CYS A 79 -1.12 -6.09 5.19
C CYS A 79 -2.15 -7.16 5.58
N GLU A 80 -2.96 -6.87 6.60
CA GLU A 80 -4.25 -7.50 6.85
C GLU A 80 -5.30 -6.41 7.11
N VAL A 81 -6.45 -6.51 6.44
CA VAL A 81 -7.58 -5.60 6.62
C VAL A 81 -8.48 -6.15 7.72
N LEU A 82 -8.43 -5.55 8.90
CA LEU A 82 -9.17 -6.01 10.07
C LEU A 82 -10.62 -5.48 10.05
N ARG A 83 -10.83 -4.27 9.53
CA ARG A 83 -12.15 -3.61 9.44
C ARG A 83 -12.34 -2.98 8.07
N ARG A 84 -13.59 -2.73 7.70
CA ARG A 84 -13.90 -2.04 6.44
C ARG A 84 -13.20 -0.67 6.39
N PRO A 85 -12.39 -0.39 5.35
CA PRO A 85 -11.70 0.88 5.21
C PRO A 85 -12.60 1.90 4.50
N ASP A 86 -13.72 2.28 5.13
CA ASP A 86 -14.77 3.05 4.46
C ASP A 86 -14.26 4.39 3.89
N VAL A 87 -13.28 5.01 4.55
CA VAL A 87 -12.60 6.24 4.06
C VAL A 87 -11.96 6.03 2.68
N LEU A 88 -11.49 4.82 2.37
CA LEU A 88 -10.85 4.43 1.10
C LEU A 88 -11.87 3.92 0.06
N MET A 89 -13.15 3.83 0.41
CA MET A 89 -14.22 3.30 -0.44
C MET A 89 -15.27 4.33 -0.83
N ASP A 90 -15.50 5.37 -0.03
CA ASP A 90 -16.62 6.30 -0.23
C ASP A 90 -16.36 7.36 -1.31
N LEU A 91 -16.15 6.90 -2.52
CA LEU A 91 -15.87 7.68 -3.74
C LEU A 91 -16.82 8.84 -4.03
N PRO A 92 -18.15 8.78 -3.73
CA PRO A 92 -19.03 9.93 -3.93
C PRO A 92 -18.79 11.10 -2.96
N THR A 93 -17.98 10.92 -1.91
CA THR A 93 -17.53 11.96 -0.97
C THR A 93 -16.02 12.21 -1.04
N MET A 94 -15.28 11.43 -1.84
CA MET A 94 -13.83 11.57 -1.97
C MET A 94 -13.45 12.91 -2.58
N ARG A 95 -12.85 13.75 -1.74
CA ARG A 95 -12.27 15.03 -2.10
C ARG A 95 -10.74 14.98 -2.18
N TYR A 96 -10.16 13.79 -2.30
CA TYR A 96 -8.72 13.59 -2.30
C TYR A 96 -8.24 12.77 -3.50
N ASP A 97 -7.00 13.00 -3.89
CA ASP A 97 -6.29 12.31 -4.95
C ASP A 97 -5.38 11.21 -4.36
N VAL A 98 -4.81 11.47 -3.19
CA VAL A 98 -4.05 10.49 -2.41
C VAL A 98 -4.44 10.55 -0.94
N ALA A 99 -4.46 9.40 -0.28
CA ALA A 99 -4.56 9.31 1.17
C ALA A 99 -3.25 8.78 1.74
N VAL A 100 -2.74 9.41 2.79
CA VAL A 100 -1.46 9.09 3.43
C VAL A 100 -1.57 9.26 4.92
N TRP A 101 -0.82 8.50 5.69
CA TRP A 101 -0.72 8.73 7.13
C TRP A 101 0.42 9.71 7.45
N PRO A 102 0.11 10.92 7.99
CA PRO A 102 1.12 11.89 8.34
C PRO A 102 1.82 11.57 9.69
N ARG A 103 3.10 11.92 9.78
CA ARG A 103 3.91 11.90 11.01
C ARG A 103 4.71 13.20 11.16
N PRO A 104 5.25 13.50 12.37
CA PRO A 104 6.14 14.64 12.56
C PRO A 104 7.37 14.63 11.64
N SER A 105 7.87 13.45 11.25
CA SER A 105 9.03 13.27 10.37
C SER A 105 8.69 13.29 8.86
N GLY A 106 7.42 13.42 8.49
CA GLY A 106 6.93 13.28 7.11
C GLY A 106 5.76 12.31 6.99
N VAL A 107 5.37 11.95 5.78
CA VAL A 107 4.37 10.90 5.56
C VAL A 107 5.02 9.53 5.49
N VAL A 108 4.28 8.48 5.82
CA VAL A 108 4.74 7.10 5.68
C VAL A 108 4.11 6.46 4.45
N GLY A 109 4.93 5.78 3.66
CA GLY A 109 4.52 4.93 2.55
C GLY A 109 4.05 3.57 3.04
N GLY A 110 3.11 2.96 2.32
CA GLY A 110 2.61 1.60 2.60
C GLY A 110 1.09 1.46 2.48
N VAL A 111 0.34 2.53 2.72
CA VAL A 111 -1.06 2.66 2.29
C VAL A 111 -1.20 3.96 1.54
N LEU A 112 -1.21 3.86 0.21
CA LEU A 112 -1.46 5.01 -0.63
C LEU A 112 -2.56 4.64 -1.63
N TRP A 113 -3.63 5.40 -1.52
CA TRP A 113 -4.81 5.26 -2.35
C TRP A 113 -4.68 6.18 -3.55
N ALA A 114 -5.08 5.72 -4.74
CA ALA A 114 -5.08 6.53 -5.94
C ALA A 114 -6.36 6.30 -6.75
N ALA A 115 -7.17 7.36 -6.90
CA ALA A 115 -8.18 7.41 -7.94
C ALA A 115 -7.55 7.24 -9.33
N GLN A 116 -8.35 6.88 -10.34
CA GLN A 116 -7.87 6.81 -11.72
C GLN A 116 -7.17 8.11 -12.16
N SER A 117 -7.67 9.27 -11.72
CA SER A 117 -7.09 10.59 -12.02
C SER A 117 -5.78 10.91 -11.29
N SER A 118 -5.35 10.08 -10.33
CA SER A 118 -4.12 10.27 -9.53
C SER A 118 -3.08 9.17 -9.69
N ALA A 119 -3.31 8.21 -10.60
CA ALA A 119 -2.33 7.16 -10.92
C ALA A 119 -0.97 7.72 -11.39
N TRP A 120 -0.94 8.91 -11.99
CA TRP A 120 0.29 9.61 -12.35
C TRP A 120 1.18 9.91 -11.14
N PHE A 121 0.61 10.09 -9.94
CA PHE A 121 1.38 10.35 -8.73
C PHE A 121 2.30 9.16 -8.39
N TRP A 122 1.82 7.93 -8.62
CA TRP A 122 2.65 6.73 -8.46
C TRP A 122 3.84 6.71 -9.41
N SER A 123 3.67 7.23 -10.63
CA SER A 123 4.79 7.34 -11.58
C SER A 123 5.86 8.31 -11.08
N ILE A 124 5.46 9.38 -10.38
CA ILE A 124 6.40 10.30 -9.74
C ILE A 124 7.13 9.61 -8.58
N VAL A 125 6.40 8.91 -7.69
CA VAL A 125 6.99 8.16 -6.57
C VAL A 125 7.99 7.12 -7.06
N ASP A 126 7.64 6.35 -8.08
CA ASP A 126 8.50 5.30 -8.64
C ASP A 126 9.73 5.87 -9.38
N GLY A 127 9.61 7.07 -9.94
CA GLY A 127 10.71 7.80 -10.58
C GLY A 127 11.75 8.36 -9.60
N MET A 128 11.46 8.39 -8.29
CA MET A 128 12.40 8.88 -7.28
C MET A 128 13.55 7.89 -7.04
N THR A 129 14.75 8.43 -6.86
CA THR A 129 15.99 7.63 -6.73
C THR A 129 16.22 7.08 -5.33
N ASP A 130 15.53 7.60 -4.31
CA ASP A 130 15.69 7.16 -2.93
C ASP A 130 15.38 5.67 -2.76
N ARG A 131 16.19 5.00 -1.92
CA ARG A 131 16.00 3.57 -1.62
C ARG A 131 14.91 3.32 -0.59
N ASP A 132 14.52 4.36 0.14
CA ASP A 132 13.49 4.32 1.17
C ASP A 132 12.16 4.79 0.59
N GLU A 133 11.07 4.06 0.85
CA GLU A 133 9.76 4.40 0.28
C GLU A 133 9.18 5.68 0.87
N ASP A 134 9.30 5.88 2.18
CA ASP A 134 8.82 7.09 2.85
C ASP A 134 9.54 8.32 2.26
N ALA A 135 10.86 8.24 2.09
CA ALA A 135 11.64 9.30 1.44
C ALA A 135 11.12 9.61 0.03
N ARG A 136 10.82 8.59 -0.79
CA ARG A 136 10.28 8.79 -2.15
C ARG A 136 8.90 9.44 -2.14
N VAL A 137 7.98 9.00 -1.27
CA VAL A 137 6.64 9.61 -1.16
C VAL A 137 6.76 11.06 -0.71
N ASN A 138 7.58 11.35 0.30
CA ASN A 138 7.82 12.72 0.78
C ASN A 138 8.46 13.60 -0.30
N ALA A 139 9.40 13.07 -1.09
CA ALA A 139 10.00 13.76 -2.22
C ALA A 139 8.96 14.07 -3.31
N ALA A 140 8.09 13.11 -3.64
CA ALA A 140 7.01 13.29 -4.61
C ALA A 140 6.00 14.35 -4.17
N LEU A 141 5.56 14.33 -2.91
CA LEU A 141 4.68 15.35 -2.35
C LEU A 141 5.32 16.75 -2.40
N ARG A 142 6.61 16.84 -2.07
CA ARG A 142 7.37 18.10 -2.15
C ARG A 142 7.44 18.61 -3.60
N TYR A 143 7.78 17.73 -4.53
CA TYR A 143 7.86 18.04 -5.96
C TYR A 143 6.53 18.59 -6.50
N VAL A 144 5.41 17.89 -6.22
CA VAL A 144 4.07 18.31 -6.62
C VAL A 144 3.73 19.69 -6.07
N ARG A 145 4.04 19.94 -4.79
CA ARG A 145 3.83 21.25 -4.13
C ARG A 145 4.66 22.36 -4.77
N GLU A 146 5.95 22.12 -5.01
CA GLU A 146 6.86 23.09 -5.63
C GLU A 146 6.45 23.44 -7.06
N LYS A 147 5.97 22.44 -7.81
CA LYS A 147 5.46 22.61 -9.18
C LYS A 147 4.03 23.12 -9.24
N LYS A 148 3.37 23.34 -8.09
CA LYS A 148 1.97 23.77 -7.99
C LYS A 148 1.01 22.87 -8.77
N ILE A 149 1.34 21.57 -8.86
CA ILE A 149 0.46 20.58 -9.48
C ILE A 149 -0.69 20.33 -8.49
N PRO A 150 -1.96 20.48 -8.89
CA PRO A 150 -3.09 20.21 -8.00
C PRO A 150 -3.06 18.75 -7.54
N LEU A 151 -2.90 18.55 -6.24
CA LEU A 151 -3.00 17.25 -5.58
C LEU A 151 -3.67 17.43 -4.22
N ARG A 152 -4.81 16.79 -4.04
CA ARG A 152 -5.58 16.80 -2.81
C ARG A 152 -5.11 15.62 -1.95
N VAL A 153 -4.51 15.91 -0.81
CA VAL A 153 -3.99 14.89 0.10
C VAL A 153 -4.96 14.75 1.27
N TYR A 154 -5.36 13.51 1.57
CA TYR A 154 -6.17 13.18 2.74
C TYR A 154 -5.30 12.55 3.84
N PRO A 155 -5.29 13.11 5.06
CA PRO A 155 -4.58 12.52 6.17
C PRO A 155 -5.36 11.31 6.72
N LEU A 156 -4.75 10.13 6.71
CA LEU A 156 -5.28 8.93 7.33
C LEU A 156 -5.02 8.91 8.84
N GLU A 157 -5.97 8.35 9.57
CA GLU A 157 -5.80 8.01 10.98
C GLU A 157 -4.78 6.87 11.14
N PRO A 158 -4.05 6.80 12.28
CA PRO A 158 -3.07 5.74 12.53
C PRO A 158 -3.63 4.30 12.40
N SER A 159 -4.94 4.12 12.59
CA SER A 159 -5.60 2.82 12.45
C SER A 159 -5.58 2.26 11.02
N TYR A 160 -5.38 3.12 10.01
CA TYR A 160 -5.27 2.72 8.60
C TYR A 160 -3.86 2.31 8.17
N GLN A 161 -2.87 2.40 9.07
CA GLN A 161 -1.51 1.97 8.78
C GLN A 161 -0.81 1.50 10.07
N TYR A 162 -1.50 0.63 10.82
CA TYR A 162 -1.00 0.23 12.12
C TYR A 162 0.16 -0.76 11.98
N ILE A 163 1.30 -0.40 12.55
CA ILE A 163 2.53 -1.20 12.51
C ILE A 163 2.91 -1.61 13.94
N PRO A 164 2.82 -2.90 14.33
CA PRO A 164 3.00 -3.32 15.73
C PRO A 164 4.33 -2.96 16.37
N TRP A 165 5.45 -2.89 15.65
CA TRP A 165 6.73 -2.49 16.26
C TRP A 165 6.87 -0.96 16.40
N LEU A 166 6.02 -0.17 15.74
CA LEU A 166 5.93 1.28 15.93
C LEU A 166 5.07 1.67 17.14
N ARG A 167 4.55 0.69 17.89
CA ARG A 167 3.90 0.86 19.21
C ARG A 167 4.66 1.75 20.18
N ARG A 168 6.00 1.80 20.09
CA ARG A 168 6.83 2.67 20.94
C ARG A 168 6.66 4.16 20.62
N LEU A 169 6.25 4.50 19.40
CA LEU A 169 6.05 5.87 18.94
C LEU A 169 4.59 6.31 19.04
N GLU A 170 3.65 5.39 18.87
CA GLU A 170 2.22 5.68 18.72
C GLU A 170 1.35 5.23 19.91
N GLY A 171 1.95 4.49 20.84
CA GLY A 171 1.23 3.82 21.91
C GLY A 171 0.52 2.54 21.44
N PRO A 172 -0.01 1.74 22.38
CA PRO A 172 -0.76 0.54 22.06
C PRO A 172 -2.16 0.91 21.52
N MET A 173 -2.46 0.52 20.29
CA MET A 173 -3.83 0.52 19.76
C MET A 173 -4.47 -0.85 20.00
N PRO A 174 -5.67 -0.94 20.60
CA PRO A 174 -6.42 -2.18 20.65
C PRO A 174 -6.68 -2.68 19.22
N LEU A 175 -6.49 -3.97 18.95
CA LEU A 175 -6.70 -4.52 17.60
C LEU A 175 -8.12 -4.29 17.06
N LYS A 176 -9.11 -4.17 17.95
CA LYS A 176 -10.49 -3.81 17.59
C LYS A 176 -10.62 -2.44 16.93
N ASP A 177 -9.65 -1.55 17.12
CA ASP A 177 -9.65 -0.18 16.60
C ASP A 177 -8.76 -0.04 15.35
N VAL A 178 -8.01 -1.09 15.00
CA VAL A 178 -7.17 -1.12 13.80
C VAL A 178 -8.03 -1.44 12.57
N VAL A 179 -7.80 -0.71 11.48
CA VAL A 179 -8.44 -0.93 10.17
C VAL A 179 -7.51 -1.74 9.28
N ILE A 180 -6.26 -1.33 9.12
CA ILE A 180 -5.23 -2.02 8.34
C ILE A 180 -4.01 -2.24 9.21
N LEU A 181 -3.59 -3.50 9.30
CA LEU A 181 -2.44 -3.96 10.08
C LEU A 181 -1.29 -4.35 9.15
N HIS A 182 -0.09 -3.82 9.37
CA HIS A 182 1.12 -4.13 8.60
C HIS A 182 2.07 -5.04 9.39
N TYR A 183 2.55 -6.10 8.74
CA TYR A 183 3.40 -7.14 9.35
C TYR A 183 4.90 -7.03 9.04
N ALA A 184 5.39 -5.99 8.37
CA ALA A 184 6.76 -5.85 7.84
C ALA A 184 7.98 -6.36 8.67
N ASP A 185 7.97 -6.39 10.00
CA ASP A 185 9.04 -7.00 10.83
C ASP A 185 8.95 -8.55 10.87
N GLU A 186 7.75 -9.13 10.83
CA GLU A 186 7.57 -10.57 10.66
C GLU A 186 8.16 -11.02 9.32
N THR A 187 7.92 -10.23 8.27
CA THR A 187 8.39 -10.54 6.92
C THR A 187 9.89 -10.36 6.77
N ARG A 188 10.47 -9.30 7.37
CA ARG A 188 11.93 -9.10 7.42
C ARG A 188 12.62 -10.26 8.16
N ARG A 189 12.09 -10.68 9.32
CA ARG A 189 12.63 -11.80 10.10
C ARG A 189 12.51 -13.14 9.37
N GLN A 190 11.41 -13.38 8.66
CA GLN A 190 11.22 -14.59 7.85
C GLN A 190 12.18 -14.62 6.64
N ALA A 191 12.36 -13.50 5.94
CA ALA A 191 13.31 -13.37 4.83
C ALA A 191 14.77 -13.53 5.29
N GLU A 192 15.14 -12.97 6.44
CA GLU A 192 16.46 -13.16 7.06
C GLU A 192 16.70 -14.61 7.48
N LYS A 193 15.71 -15.28 8.09
CA LYS A 193 15.77 -16.73 8.41
C LYS A 193 15.93 -17.61 7.15
N ALA A 194 15.21 -17.30 6.07
CA ALA A 194 15.32 -18.04 4.82
C ALA A 194 16.72 -17.90 4.17
N LYS A 195 17.36 -16.71 4.28
CA LYS A 195 18.74 -16.48 3.85
C LYS A 195 19.76 -17.25 4.70
N MET A 196 19.53 -17.35 6.02
CA MET A 196 20.40 -18.14 6.92
C MET A 196 20.28 -19.66 6.69
N GLY A 197 19.06 -20.16 6.43
CA GLY A 197 18.84 -21.58 6.12
C GLY A 197 19.50 -22.06 4.81
N ARG A 198 19.72 -21.15 3.85
CA ARG A 198 20.47 -21.43 2.61
C ARG A 198 22.00 -21.44 2.79
N ARG A 199 22.53 -20.78 3.83
CA ARG A 199 23.98 -20.74 4.13
C ARG A 199 24.47 -21.97 4.92
N GLY A 200 23.61 -22.64 5.68
CA GLY A 200 23.96 -23.83 6.47
C GLY A 200 23.88 -25.17 5.73
N ARG A 201 23.66 -25.17 4.41
CA ARG A 201 23.58 -26.37 3.55
C ARG A 201 24.64 -26.42 2.45
N ARG A 202 25.71 -25.62 2.56
CA ARG A 202 26.89 -25.67 1.68
C ARG A 202 28.08 -26.21 2.44
#